data_AF-A0AAV7E8E8-F1
#
_entry.id   AF-A0AAV7E8E8-F1
#
_cell.length_a   1.000
_cell.length_b   1.000
_cell.length_c   1.000
_cell.angle_alpha   90.00
_cell.angle_beta   90.00
_cell.angle_gamma   90.00
#
_symmetry.space_group_name_H-M   'P 1'
#
loop_
_entity.id
_entity.type
_entity.pdbx_description
1 polymer ?
#
loop_
_entity_poly.entity_id
_entity_poly.type
_entity_poly.pdbx_seq_one_letter_code
_entity_poly.pdbx_strand_id
1 'polypeptide(L)'
;MRFDDETLRILESVLVSKDVKSLIETRSRLKEFMRSESVTILKLNEKETVDRKLNVAEFFVRAFALVGDTESCLALKYEALILRELKYMNHPCLQVSYEEWLTFAEDCCCNGFYSIAIKGFDNAIECLQHISVGDKVTGEVIKERWDKVRVLIGSRSVQAETAKYLKNRALLKKPENEFQPPKTQALASSMFRCGNLQRLQISQKRKINSS
;
A
#
# COMPACT_ATOMS: atom_id res chain seq x y z
N MET A 1 0.26 9.55 -29.96
CA MET A 1 1.45 9.28 -29.11
C MET A 1 1.81 7.81 -29.28
N ARG A 2 3.06 7.50 -29.64
CA ARG A 2 3.52 6.10 -29.65
C ARG A 2 3.98 5.75 -28.25
N PHE A 3 3.58 4.57 -27.76
CA PHE A 3 3.98 4.05 -26.45
C PHE A 3 5.03 2.98 -26.73
N ASP A 4 6.25 3.43 -27.01
CA ASP A 4 7.36 2.58 -27.45
C ASP A 4 8.64 2.91 -26.68
N ASP A 5 9.64 2.04 -26.84
CA ASP A 5 10.94 2.18 -26.17
C ASP A 5 11.68 3.45 -26.58
N GLU A 6 11.45 3.97 -27.79
CA GLU A 6 12.07 5.22 -28.23
C GLU A 6 11.57 6.41 -27.38
N THR A 7 10.27 6.43 -27.08
CA THR A 7 9.70 7.44 -26.19
C THR A 7 10.25 7.31 -24.75
N LEU A 8 10.54 6.09 -24.28
CA LEU A 8 11.18 5.87 -22.98
C LEU A 8 12.63 6.38 -22.97
N ARG A 9 13.41 6.17 -24.04
CA ARG A 9 14.78 6.70 -24.15
C ARG A 9 14.82 8.23 -24.13
N ILE A 10 13.83 8.87 -24.76
CA ILE A 10 13.68 10.32 -24.69
C ILE A 10 13.47 10.74 -23.23
N LEU A 11 12.59 10.05 -22.50
CA LEU A 11 12.35 10.30 -21.07
C LEU A 11 13.63 10.14 -20.24
N GLU A 12 14.40 9.07 -20.47
CA GLU A 12 15.70 8.83 -19.82
C GLU A 12 16.68 9.98 -20.09
N SER A 13 16.75 10.46 -21.33
CA SER A 13 17.65 11.56 -21.69
C SER A 13 17.33 12.86 -20.95
N VAL A 14 16.04 13.14 -20.69
CA VAL A 14 15.58 14.31 -19.92
C VAL A 14 15.97 14.19 -18.44
N LEU A 15 16.10 12.97 -17.93
CA LEU A 15 16.52 12.67 -16.57
C LEU A 15 18.04 12.72 -16.37
N VAL A 16 18.81 13.04 -17.41
CA VAL A 16 20.27 13.25 -17.29
C VAL A 16 20.53 14.70 -16.87
N SER A 17 20.95 14.91 -15.62
CA SER A 17 21.44 16.21 -15.16
C SER A 17 22.73 16.07 -14.36
N LYS A 18 23.62 17.06 -14.53
CA LYS A 18 24.84 17.22 -13.72
C LYS A 18 24.56 17.83 -12.35
N ASP A 19 23.43 18.53 -12.19
CA ASP A 19 23.02 19.15 -10.94
C ASP A 19 21.90 18.35 -10.27
N VAL A 20 22.14 17.96 -9.02
CA VAL A 20 21.20 17.13 -8.24
C VAL A 20 19.90 17.89 -7.96
N LYS A 21 19.99 19.20 -7.70
CA LYS A 21 18.80 20.00 -7.39
C LYS A 21 17.88 20.11 -8.62
N SER A 22 18.46 20.41 -9.78
CA SER A 22 17.71 20.44 -11.04
C SER A 22 17.12 19.06 -11.37
N LEU A 23 17.85 17.96 -11.10
CA LEU A 23 17.34 16.61 -11.34
C LEU A 23 16.10 16.31 -10.50
N ILE A 24 16.14 16.66 -9.21
CA ILE A 24 15.01 16.46 -8.30
C ILE A 24 13.81 17.30 -8.75
N GLU A 25 14.02 18.56 -9.13
CA GLU A 25 12.96 19.45 -9.62
C GLU A 25 12.33 18.92 -10.92
N THR A 26 13.15 18.51 -11.88
CA THR A 26 12.70 17.90 -13.14
C THR A 26 11.89 16.63 -12.87
N ARG A 27 12.39 15.73 -12.00
CA ARG A 27 11.64 14.53 -11.62
C ARG A 27 10.29 14.87 -11.02
N SER A 28 10.23 15.81 -10.07
CA SER A 28 8.95 16.18 -9.43
C SER A 28 7.93 16.69 -10.44
N ARG A 29 8.32 17.61 -11.34
CA ARG A 29 7.44 18.12 -12.41
C ARG A 29 6.97 17.02 -13.36
N LEU A 30 7.89 16.13 -13.72
CA LEU A 30 7.60 15.04 -14.63
C LEU A 30 6.66 14.01 -14.02
N LYS A 31 6.78 13.71 -12.72
CA LYS A 31 5.82 12.89 -11.98
C LYS A 31 4.42 13.49 -12.02
N GLU A 32 4.28 14.77 -11.70
CA GLU A 32 2.98 15.45 -11.73
C GLU A 32 2.34 15.41 -13.12
N PHE A 33 3.12 15.76 -14.16
CA PHE A 33 2.67 15.70 -15.55
C PHE A 33 2.27 14.28 -15.97
N MET A 34 3.09 13.28 -15.67
CA MET A 34 2.80 11.90 -16.06
C MET A 34 1.60 11.32 -15.33
N ARG A 35 1.37 11.69 -14.06
CA ARG A 35 0.17 11.30 -13.30
C ARG A 35 -1.10 11.83 -13.95
N SER A 36 -1.11 13.09 -14.41
CA SER A 36 -2.29 13.65 -15.09
C SER A 36 -2.49 13.03 -16.48
N GLU A 37 -1.41 12.90 -17.25
CA GLU A 37 -1.49 12.39 -18.62
C GLU A 37 -1.85 10.90 -18.67
N SER A 38 -1.31 10.09 -17.74
CA SER A 38 -1.61 8.65 -17.70
C SER A 38 -3.10 8.42 -17.46
N VAL A 39 -3.73 9.15 -16.53
CA VAL A 39 -5.17 9.05 -16.27
C VAL A 39 -5.99 9.41 -17.50
N THR A 40 -5.62 10.50 -18.20
CA THR A 40 -6.32 10.93 -19.43
C THR A 40 -6.20 9.86 -20.50
N ILE A 41 -4.98 9.35 -20.74
CA ILE A 41 -4.72 8.36 -21.77
C ILE A 41 -5.41 7.02 -21.46
N LEU A 42 -5.37 6.56 -20.20
CA LEU A 42 -6.04 5.32 -19.79
C LEU A 42 -7.56 5.41 -20.02
N LYS A 43 -8.18 6.55 -19.68
CA LYS A 43 -9.60 6.81 -19.97
C LYS A 43 -9.91 6.80 -21.47
N LEU A 44 -9.05 7.43 -22.27
CA LEU A 44 -9.23 7.42 -23.73
C LEU A 44 -9.16 6.00 -24.32
N ASN A 45 -8.41 5.10 -23.69
CA ASN A 45 -8.27 3.70 -24.10
C ASN A 45 -9.28 2.77 -23.38
N GLU A 46 -10.28 3.28 -22.66
CA GLU A 46 -11.23 2.45 -21.90
C GLU A 46 -12.04 1.49 -22.80
N LYS A 47 -12.29 1.86 -24.06
CA LYS A 47 -13.03 1.05 -25.03
C LYS A 47 -12.15 0.25 -25.99
N GLU A 48 -10.83 0.38 -25.86
CA GLU A 48 -9.87 -0.32 -26.71
C GLU A 48 -9.73 -1.80 -26.35
N THR A 49 -9.01 -2.55 -27.19
CA THR A 49 -8.71 -3.96 -26.97
C THR A 49 -7.88 -4.17 -25.69
N VAL A 50 -7.96 -5.37 -25.12
CA VAL A 50 -7.19 -5.74 -23.93
C VAL A 50 -5.69 -5.58 -24.18
N ASP A 51 -5.20 -6.02 -25.35
CA ASP A 51 -3.79 -5.86 -25.74
C ASP A 51 -3.37 -4.39 -25.77
N ARG A 52 -4.22 -3.51 -26.32
CA ARG A 52 -3.92 -2.08 -26.37
C ARG A 52 -3.85 -1.49 -24.97
N LYS A 53 -4.79 -1.84 -24.08
CA LYS A 53 -4.80 -1.39 -22.69
C LYS A 53 -3.56 -1.86 -21.92
N LEU A 54 -3.17 -3.13 -22.10
CA LEU A 54 -1.99 -3.69 -21.45
C LEU A 54 -0.70 -3.03 -21.96
N ASN A 55 -0.57 -2.80 -23.27
CA ASN A 55 0.56 -2.09 -23.84
C ASN A 55 0.69 -0.65 -23.29
N VAL A 56 -0.43 0.07 -23.16
CA VAL A 56 -0.45 1.41 -22.56
C VAL A 56 -0.05 1.35 -21.08
N ALA A 57 -0.59 0.40 -20.33
CA ALA A 57 -0.27 0.22 -18.93
C ALA A 57 1.22 -0.12 -18.73
N GLU A 58 1.76 -1.06 -19.51
CA GLU A 58 3.17 -1.47 -19.46
C GLU A 58 4.11 -0.28 -19.73
N PHE A 59 3.80 0.53 -20.75
CA PHE A 59 4.55 1.74 -21.04
C PHE A 59 4.59 2.68 -19.82
N PHE A 60 3.43 2.95 -19.19
CA PHE A 60 3.40 3.84 -18.03
C PHE A 60 4.06 3.23 -16.79
N VAL A 61 3.97 1.92 -16.57
CA VAL A 61 4.72 1.24 -15.49
C VAL A 61 6.22 1.52 -15.66
N ARG A 62 6.77 1.29 -16.85
CA ARG A 62 8.19 1.56 -17.15
C ARG A 62 8.51 3.04 -16.99
N ALA A 63 7.69 3.92 -17.53
CA ALA A 63 7.90 5.35 -17.45
C ALA A 63 7.87 5.87 -16.00
N PHE A 64 6.93 5.41 -15.17
CA PHE A 64 6.86 5.76 -13.74
C PHE A 64 8.05 5.23 -12.95
N ALA A 65 8.53 4.03 -13.28
CA ALA A 65 9.76 3.50 -12.69
C ALA A 65 10.98 4.40 -13.01
N LEU A 66 11.11 4.86 -14.26
CA LEU A 66 12.21 5.75 -14.68
C LEU A 66 12.25 7.07 -13.90
N VAL A 67 11.08 7.69 -13.69
CA VAL A 67 10.99 8.96 -12.95
C VAL A 67 11.02 8.78 -11.43
N GLY A 68 11.01 7.54 -10.96
CA GLY A 68 11.01 7.18 -9.54
C GLY A 68 9.67 7.43 -8.86
N ASP A 69 8.55 7.28 -9.58
CA ASP A 69 7.20 7.34 -9.02
C ASP A 69 6.69 5.95 -8.67
N THR A 70 7.17 5.44 -7.52
CA THR A 70 6.88 4.08 -7.06
C THR A 70 5.37 3.84 -6.89
N GLU A 71 4.63 4.82 -6.38
CA GLU A 71 3.19 4.67 -6.12
C GLU A 71 2.42 4.46 -7.43
N SER A 72 2.62 5.35 -8.42
CA SER A 72 1.95 5.23 -9.72
C SER A 72 2.41 3.98 -10.49
N CYS A 73 3.68 3.61 -10.39
CA CYS A 73 4.22 2.39 -10.98
C CYS A 73 3.52 1.13 -10.43
N LEU A 74 3.48 0.98 -9.10
CA LEU A 74 2.87 -0.20 -8.46
C LEU A 74 1.35 -0.23 -8.64
N ALA A 75 0.68 0.93 -8.61
CA ALA A 75 -0.75 1.00 -8.88
C ALA A 75 -1.08 0.48 -10.29
N LEU A 76 -0.37 0.95 -11.31
CA LEU A 76 -0.59 0.48 -12.69
C LEU A 76 -0.19 -0.98 -12.89
N LYS A 77 0.89 -1.45 -12.26
CA LYS A 77 1.28 -2.86 -12.29
C LYS A 77 0.16 -3.74 -11.73
N TYR A 78 -0.44 -3.35 -10.60
CA TYR A 78 -1.59 -4.04 -10.03
C TYR A 78 -2.79 -4.09 -11.00
N GLU A 79 -3.18 -2.94 -11.55
CA GLU A 79 -4.31 -2.87 -12.49
C GLU A 79 -4.08 -3.72 -13.75
N ALA A 80 -2.84 -3.78 -14.26
CA ALA A 80 -2.49 -4.62 -15.40
C ALA A 80 -2.61 -6.13 -15.08
N LEU A 81 -2.18 -6.55 -13.89
CA LEU A 81 -2.33 -7.94 -13.43
C LEU A 81 -3.81 -8.31 -13.26
N ILE A 82 -4.62 -7.43 -12.67
CA ILE A 82 -6.07 -7.64 -12.54
C ILE A 82 -6.76 -7.69 -13.91
N LEU A 83 -6.41 -6.79 -14.84
CA LEU A 83 -6.97 -6.79 -16.18
C LEU A 83 -6.69 -8.12 -16.91
N ARG A 84 -5.49 -8.66 -16.73
CA ARG A 84 -5.10 -9.99 -17.24
C ARG A 84 -5.92 -11.11 -16.61
N GLU A 85 -6.08 -11.11 -15.29
CA GLU A 85 -6.93 -12.08 -14.57
C GLU A 85 -8.40 -12.06 -15.05
N LEU A 86 -8.95 -10.88 -15.31
CA LEU A 86 -10.33 -10.75 -15.80
C LEU A 86 -10.52 -11.27 -17.23
N LYS A 87 -9.44 -11.49 -17.98
CA LYS A 87 -9.47 -11.78 -19.41
C LYS A 87 -8.83 -13.11 -19.79
N TYR A 88 -8.13 -13.80 -18.90
CA TYR A 88 -7.41 -15.02 -19.24
C TYR A 88 -8.33 -16.15 -19.72
N MET A 89 -9.58 -16.22 -19.25
CA MET A 89 -10.55 -17.23 -19.71
C MET A 89 -10.79 -17.17 -21.22
N ASN A 90 -10.68 -15.98 -21.83
CA ASN A 90 -10.81 -15.81 -23.28
C ASN A 90 -9.44 -15.82 -23.99
N HIS A 91 -8.36 -15.60 -23.24
CA HIS A 91 -6.99 -15.47 -23.74
C HIS A 91 -6.01 -16.14 -22.76
N PRO A 92 -5.79 -17.46 -22.84
CA PRO A 92 -4.95 -18.18 -21.87
C PRO A 92 -3.53 -17.63 -21.73
N CYS A 93 -2.99 -16.99 -22.79
CA CYS A 93 -1.70 -16.30 -22.75
C CYS A 93 -1.64 -15.11 -21.76
N LEU A 94 -2.79 -14.61 -21.31
CA LEU A 94 -2.88 -13.54 -20.31
C LEU A 94 -2.87 -14.05 -18.87
N GLN A 95 -2.94 -15.37 -18.64
CA GLN A 95 -2.92 -15.93 -17.28
C GLN A 95 -1.74 -15.36 -16.50
N VAL A 96 -1.99 -14.86 -15.30
CA VAL A 96 -0.94 -14.37 -14.42
C VAL A 96 -0.42 -15.55 -13.62
N SER A 97 0.90 -15.71 -13.58
CA SER A 97 1.53 -16.75 -12.79
C SER A 97 1.60 -16.36 -11.30
N TYR A 98 1.70 -17.36 -10.43
CA TYR A 98 1.94 -17.10 -9.01
C TYR A 98 3.24 -16.31 -8.77
N GLU A 99 4.27 -16.50 -9.62
CA GLU A 99 5.57 -15.82 -9.53
C GLU A 99 5.44 -14.32 -9.81
N GLU A 100 4.62 -13.94 -10.79
CA GLU A 100 4.33 -12.54 -11.10
C GLU A 100 3.62 -11.85 -9.92
N TRP A 101 2.62 -12.52 -9.33
CA TRP A 101 1.93 -12.04 -8.14
C TRP A 101 2.84 -11.93 -6.92
N LEU A 102 3.73 -12.92 -6.72
CA LEU A 102 4.70 -12.93 -5.63
C LEU A 102 5.71 -11.79 -5.77
N THR A 103 6.27 -11.61 -6.96
CA THR A 103 7.21 -10.53 -7.25
C THR A 103 6.56 -9.17 -7.00
N PHE A 104 5.33 -8.98 -7.48
CA PHE A 104 4.56 -7.77 -7.21
C PHE A 104 4.32 -7.54 -5.71
N ALA A 105 3.95 -8.58 -4.96
CA ALA A 105 3.70 -8.47 -3.53
C ALA A 105 4.97 -8.07 -2.76
N GLU A 106 6.12 -8.65 -3.12
CA GLU A 106 7.42 -8.33 -2.55
C GLU A 106 7.84 -6.89 -2.87
N ASP A 107 7.68 -6.45 -4.11
CA ASP A 107 7.90 -5.04 -4.50
C ASP A 107 7.06 -4.09 -3.64
N CYS A 108 5.77 -4.40 -3.46
CA CYS A 108 4.89 -3.60 -2.60
C CYS A 108 5.34 -3.60 -1.14
N CYS A 109 5.78 -4.73 -0.59
CA CYS A 109 6.31 -4.81 0.77
C CYS A 109 7.57 -3.97 0.96
N CYS A 110 8.54 -4.08 0.05
CA CYS A 110 9.78 -3.30 0.07
C CYS A 110 9.52 -1.79 0.05
N ASN A 111 8.43 -1.37 -0.59
CA ASN A 111 8.04 0.03 -0.70
C ASN A 111 6.99 0.48 0.35
N GLY A 112 6.62 -0.39 1.30
CA GLY A 112 5.71 -0.06 2.40
C GLY A 112 4.21 -0.06 2.04
N PHE A 113 3.84 -0.51 0.84
CA PHE A 113 2.45 -0.63 0.38
C PHE A 113 1.81 -1.95 0.83
N TYR A 114 1.76 -2.17 2.14
CA TYR A 114 1.39 -3.46 2.73
C TYR A 114 -0.03 -3.92 2.40
N SER A 115 -1.00 -3.01 2.31
CA SER A 115 -2.40 -3.37 1.99
C SER A 115 -2.53 -3.97 0.59
N ILE A 116 -1.77 -3.47 -0.37
CA ILE A 116 -1.73 -3.99 -1.73
C ILE A 116 -0.83 -5.23 -1.81
N ALA A 117 0.27 -5.27 -1.05
CA ALA A 117 1.11 -6.47 -0.95
C ALA A 117 0.31 -7.69 -0.49
N ILE A 118 -0.58 -7.53 0.51
CA ILE A 118 -1.47 -8.62 0.96
C ILE A 118 -2.29 -9.18 -0.20
N LYS A 119 -2.89 -8.31 -1.01
CA LYS A 119 -3.65 -8.76 -2.19
C LYS A 119 -2.78 -9.53 -3.16
N GLY A 120 -1.55 -9.09 -3.40
CA GLY A 120 -0.60 -9.82 -4.25
C GLY A 120 -0.30 -11.22 -3.73
N PHE A 121 -0.06 -11.36 -2.41
CA PHE A 121 0.13 -12.69 -1.80
C PHE A 121 -1.13 -13.57 -1.88
N ASP A 122 -2.31 -13.00 -1.65
CA ASP A 122 -3.58 -13.74 -1.76
C ASP A 122 -3.76 -14.30 -3.19
N ASN A 123 -3.53 -13.47 -4.22
CA ASN A 123 -3.61 -13.90 -5.62
C ASN A 123 -2.55 -14.95 -5.96
N ALA A 124 -1.31 -14.81 -5.46
CA ALA A 124 -0.27 -15.81 -5.67
C ALA A 124 -0.66 -17.19 -5.10
N ILE A 125 -1.26 -17.22 -3.91
CA ILE A 125 -1.76 -18.45 -3.28
C ILE A 125 -2.91 -19.06 -4.10
N GLU A 126 -3.82 -18.22 -4.60
CA GLU A 126 -4.94 -18.66 -5.45
C GLU A 126 -4.43 -19.32 -6.74
N CYS A 127 -3.45 -18.72 -7.42
CA CYS A 127 -2.82 -19.32 -8.60
C CYS A 127 -2.25 -20.72 -8.32
N LEU A 128 -1.64 -20.94 -7.15
CA LEU A 128 -1.10 -22.24 -6.77
C LEU A 128 -2.17 -23.29 -6.47
N GLN A 129 -3.35 -22.90 -6.00
CA GLN A 129 -4.46 -23.84 -5.78
C GLN A 129 -4.96 -24.47 -7.09
N HIS A 130 -4.68 -23.81 -8.22
CA HIS A 130 -5.01 -24.30 -9.56
C HIS A 130 -3.92 -25.20 -10.18
N ILE A 131 -2.75 -25.39 -9.53
CA ILE A 131 -1.62 -26.20 -10.03
C ILE A 131 -1.49 -27.49 -9.20
N SER A 132 -1.13 -28.61 -9.86
CA SER A 132 -1.14 -29.97 -9.26
C SER A 132 -0.10 -30.18 -8.12
N VAL A 133 -0.19 -31.37 -7.47
CA VAL A 133 0.44 -31.80 -6.21
C VAL A 133 1.94 -31.48 -6.01
N GLY A 134 2.71 -31.25 -7.08
CA GLY A 134 4.13 -30.85 -7.01
C GLY A 134 4.39 -29.48 -6.38
N ASP A 135 3.40 -28.57 -6.40
CA ASP A 135 3.56 -27.17 -5.97
C ASP A 135 3.18 -26.89 -4.50
N LYS A 136 2.92 -27.93 -3.71
CA LYS A 136 2.63 -27.76 -2.27
C LYS A 136 3.78 -27.10 -1.51
N VAL A 137 5.02 -27.45 -1.86
CA VAL A 137 6.23 -26.85 -1.24
C VAL A 137 6.31 -25.36 -1.57
N THR A 138 6.02 -24.98 -2.82
CA THR A 138 5.97 -23.59 -3.27
C THR A 138 4.90 -22.80 -2.51
N GLY A 139 3.72 -23.38 -2.31
CA GLY A 139 2.65 -22.78 -1.50
C GLY A 139 3.02 -22.58 -0.04
N GLU A 140 3.74 -23.52 0.57
CA GLU A 140 4.25 -23.37 1.93
C GLU A 140 5.27 -22.23 2.05
N VAL A 141 6.17 -22.08 1.08
CA VAL A 141 7.16 -20.98 1.04
C VAL A 141 6.47 -19.61 0.91
N ILE A 142 5.48 -19.49 0.03
CA ILE A 142 4.73 -18.23 -0.12
C ILE A 142 3.97 -17.91 1.17
N LYS A 143 3.35 -18.92 1.78
CA LYS A 143 2.64 -18.76 3.05
C LYS A 143 3.57 -18.33 4.18
N GLU A 144 4.77 -18.92 4.27
CA GLU A 144 5.78 -18.51 5.23
C GLU A 144 6.22 -17.06 5.01
N ARG A 145 6.47 -16.65 3.76
CA ARG A 145 6.78 -15.25 3.42
C ARG A 145 5.63 -14.31 3.79
N TRP A 146 4.40 -14.70 3.50
CA TRP A 146 3.22 -13.93 3.86
C TRP A 146 3.03 -13.81 5.37
N ASP A 147 3.27 -14.88 6.14
CA ASP A 147 3.20 -14.86 7.60
C ASP A 147 4.24 -13.89 8.18
N LYS A 148 5.46 -13.85 7.63
CA LYS A 148 6.48 -12.86 8.00
C LYS A 148 6.01 -11.43 7.73
N VAL A 149 5.41 -11.18 6.57
CA VAL A 149 4.85 -9.88 6.21
C VAL A 149 3.70 -9.49 7.16
N ARG A 150 2.82 -10.43 7.49
CA ARG A 150 1.70 -10.21 8.43
C ARG A 150 2.21 -9.85 9.82
N VAL A 151 3.25 -10.52 10.31
CA VAL A 151 3.91 -10.17 11.58
C VAL A 151 4.49 -8.76 11.50
N LEU A 152 5.16 -8.41 10.40
CA LEU A 152 5.73 -7.08 10.20
C LEU A 152 4.64 -6.00 10.23
N ILE A 153 3.53 -6.22 9.53
CA ILE A 153 2.36 -5.32 9.48
C ILE A 153 1.75 -5.17 10.88
N GLY A 154 1.51 -6.28 11.58
CA GLY A 154 0.98 -6.27 12.94
C GLY A 154 1.87 -5.48 13.90
N SER A 155 3.20 -5.64 13.77
CA SER A 155 4.20 -4.94 14.60
C SER A 155 4.31 -3.43 14.34
N ARG A 156 3.86 -2.97 13.15
CA ARG A 156 3.80 -1.58 12.71
C ARG A 156 2.38 -1.00 12.76
N SER A 157 1.41 -1.73 13.33
CA SER A 157 0.07 -1.20 13.54
C SER A 157 0.10 0.00 14.48
N VAL A 158 -0.82 0.95 14.28
CA VAL A 158 -0.97 2.12 15.17
C VAL A 158 -1.15 1.67 16.62
N GLN A 159 -1.84 0.54 16.86
CA GLN A 159 -2.00 -0.02 18.20
C GLN A 159 -0.68 -0.55 18.76
N ALA A 160 0.12 -1.29 17.98
CA ALA A 160 1.42 -1.79 18.41
C ALA A 160 2.44 -0.65 18.63
N GLU A 161 2.41 0.37 17.79
CA GLU A 161 3.27 1.55 17.88
C GLU A 161 2.86 2.44 19.07
N THR A 162 1.56 2.65 19.27
CA THR A 162 1.03 3.31 20.48
C THR A 162 1.38 2.54 21.74
N ALA A 163 1.28 1.20 21.72
CA ALA A 163 1.67 0.37 22.85
C ALA A 163 3.18 0.45 23.14
N LYS A 164 4.04 0.47 22.12
CA LYS A 164 5.48 0.70 22.26
C LYS A 164 5.76 2.09 22.83
N TYR A 165 5.14 3.13 22.29
CA TYR A 165 5.27 4.50 22.79
C TYR A 165 4.83 4.63 24.25
N LEU A 166 3.69 4.04 24.62
CA LEU A 166 3.18 4.03 26.00
C LEU A 166 4.11 3.26 26.95
N LYS A 167 4.65 2.10 26.52
CA LYS A 167 5.65 1.35 27.29
C LYS A 167 6.93 2.15 27.49
N ASN A 168 7.47 2.76 26.45
CA ASN A 168 8.67 3.59 26.53
C ASN A 168 8.45 4.81 27.43
N ARG A 169 7.27 5.43 27.36
CA ARG A 169 6.85 6.51 28.26
C ARG A 169 6.71 6.04 29.71
N ALA A 170 6.28 4.81 29.96
CA ALA A 170 6.19 4.23 31.29
C ALA A 170 7.58 3.91 31.88
N LEU A 171 8.53 3.49 31.04
CA LEU A 171 9.93 3.25 31.44
C LEU A 171 10.67 4.55 31.78
N LEU A 172 10.39 5.64 31.04
CA LEU A 172 10.87 6.99 31.35
C LEU A 172 10.23 7.61 32.60
N LYS A 173 9.20 6.98 33.18
CA LYS A 173 8.47 7.44 34.36
C LYS A 173 8.79 6.65 35.64
N LYS A 174 9.85 5.82 35.65
CA LYS A 174 10.41 5.34 36.94
C LYS A 174 11.02 6.54 37.67
N PRO A 175 10.50 6.97 38.82
CA PRO A 175 11.15 8.03 39.59
C PRO A 175 12.31 7.41 40.36
N GLU A 176 13.54 7.77 40.01
CA GLU A 176 14.57 7.94 41.03
C GLU A 176 14.16 9.12 41.91
N ASN A 177 14.16 8.86 43.20
CA ASN A 177 14.11 9.78 44.34
C ASN A 177 12.87 10.67 44.49
N GLU A 178 12.23 10.42 45.63
CA GLU A 178 11.28 11.29 46.31
C GLU A 178 11.84 12.72 46.43
N PHE A 179 11.23 13.64 45.70
CA PHE A 179 11.15 15.03 46.10
C PHE A 179 9.69 15.45 46.03
N GLN A 180 9.09 15.71 47.19
CA GLN A 180 7.80 16.41 47.28
C GLN A 180 8.04 17.93 47.22
N PRO A 181 7.35 18.63 46.30
CA PRO A 181 6.92 20.01 46.54
C PRO A 181 5.41 20.18 46.28
N PRO A 182 4.81 21.32 46.67
CA PRO A 182 3.61 21.33 47.50
C PRO A 182 2.28 21.30 46.74
N LYS A 183 1.21 20.97 47.49
CA LYS A 183 -0.19 20.93 47.05
C LYS A 183 -0.59 22.19 46.26
N THR A 184 -0.96 22.01 45.00
CA THR A 184 -1.82 22.96 44.28
C THR A 184 -2.88 22.18 43.50
N GLN A 185 -4.12 22.60 43.65
CA GLN A 185 -5.35 21.87 43.29
C GLN A 185 -5.41 21.49 41.81
N ALA A 186 -5.49 20.18 41.54
CA ALA A 186 -5.82 19.63 40.23
C ALA A 186 -7.32 19.78 39.95
N LEU A 187 -7.71 20.86 39.26
CA LEU A 187 -9.11 21.17 38.93
C LEU A 187 -9.48 20.87 37.45
N ALA A 188 -8.59 20.26 36.67
CA ALA A 188 -8.82 20.02 35.24
C ALA A 188 -8.95 18.54 34.83
N SER A 189 -8.69 17.57 35.71
CA SER A 189 -8.65 16.14 35.36
C SER A 189 -9.88 15.32 35.76
N SER A 190 -10.87 15.89 36.46
CA SER A 190 -12.14 15.19 36.77
C SER A 190 -13.22 15.34 35.68
N MET A 191 -13.16 16.38 34.84
CA MET A 191 -14.23 16.69 33.88
C MET A 191 -14.25 15.76 32.65
N PHE A 192 -13.15 15.08 32.31
CA PHE A 192 -13.13 14.19 31.14
C PHE A 192 -13.72 12.79 31.40
N ARG A 193 -13.88 12.40 32.68
CA ARG A 193 -14.43 11.07 33.04
C ARG A 193 -15.93 11.08 33.32
N CYS A 194 -16.54 12.23 33.64
CA CYS A 194 -17.99 12.32 33.85
C CYS A 194 -18.82 12.28 32.56
N GLY A 195 -18.26 12.70 31.42
CA GLY A 195 -18.99 12.73 30.14
C GLY A 195 -19.40 11.34 29.62
N ASN A 196 -18.61 10.30 29.89
CA ASN A 196 -18.88 8.95 29.42
C ASN A 196 -19.93 8.22 30.25
N LEU A 197 -20.02 8.51 31.56
CA LEU A 197 -21.04 7.92 32.44
C LEU A 197 -22.43 8.51 32.18
N GLN A 198 -22.53 9.82 31.90
CA GLN A 198 -23.82 10.47 31.59
C GLN A 198 -24.42 9.97 30.26
N ARG A 199 -23.60 9.73 29.23
CA ARG A 199 -24.07 9.22 27.94
C ARG A 199 -24.61 7.78 28.02
N LEU A 200 -24.00 6.94 28.86
CA LEU A 200 -24.48 5.57 29.10
C LEU A 200 -25.83 5.55 29.85
N GLN A 201 -26.01 6.38 30.88
CA GLN A 201 -27.29 6.46 31.60
C GLN A 201 -28.45 6.99 30.76
N ILE A 202 -28.22 7.95 29.85
CA ILE A 202 -29.25 8.47 28.94
C ILE A 202 -29.64 7.41 27.90
N SER A 203 -28.70 6.59 27.42
CA SER A 203 -28.99 5.50 26.48
C SER A 203 -29.81 4.36 27.12
N GLN A 204 -29.60 4.07 28.41
CA GLN A 204 -30.36 3.06 29.14
C GLN A 204 -31.79 3.52 29.48
N LYS A 205 -32.01 4.80 29.80
CA LYS A 205 -33.37 5.34 30.03
C LYS A 205 -34.23 5.40 28.76
N ARG A 206 -33.64 5.59 27.58
CA ARG A 206 -34.41 5.59 26.31
C ARG A 206 -34.86 4.20 25.84
N LYS A 207 -34.23 3.13 26.31
CA LYS A 207 -34.64 1.74 26.02
C LYS A 207 -35.76 1.21 26.92
N ILE A 208 -36.08 1.89 28.03
CA ILE A 208 -37.13 1.48 28.97
C ILE A 208 -38.47 2.17 28.66
N ASN A 209 -38.46 3.32 27.96
CA ASN A 209 -39.67 4.08 27.64
C ASN A 209 -40.20 3.85 26.21
N SER A 210 -39.81 2.76 25.54
CA SER A 210 -40.30 2.40 24.20
C SER A 210 -40.83 0.96 24.10
N SER A 211 -41.33 0.41 25.22
CA SER A 211 -42.14 -0.81 25.25
C SER A 211 -43.52 -0.49 25.83
#